data_AF-A0A6N8V7B1-F1
#
_entry.id   AF-A0A6N8V7B1-F1
#
_cell.length_a   1.000
_cell.length_b   1.000
_cell.length_c   1.000
_cell.angle_alpha   90.00
_cell.angle_beta   90.00
_cell.angle_gamma   90.00
#
_symmetry.space_group_name_H-M   'P 1'
#
loop_
_entity.id
_entity.type
_entity.pdbx_description
1 polymer ?
#
loop_
_entity_poly.entity_id
_entity_poly.type
_entity_poly.pdbx_seq_one_letter_code
_entity_poly.pdbx_strand_id
1 'polypeptide(L)'
;MLCAGLTACAGGEGTTGPEPEPTLPPEPPTRPVPCNLAGTICAERVVIGSNVYLPVFSTHELATGDEGVSRGLIVVHGNNRNPDTYFLSGIAAVTQGGVAGQTAVVAPHFQTADDGPAPNEPYWSSPGWKRGNLSLSEGPSPRVSSYAALDSIVRLFLDAGRFPAMREIVVTGHSAGGQVLHRYAATSRVEEGARDGVSFRYVVANPSTYLYLGPERENPAGNFTVPGGVGCNDYNEWHYGLEDRNSYAEALEADTIRALLARRDVRILVGDADTLSASLDVSCGANLQGVNRYVRGRTLVRFMEALYPGHGHVETIAQGIGHSNRSMWTSPAGLQALFGN
;
A
#
# COMPACT_ATOMS: atom_id res chain seq x y z
N MET A 1 57.07 74.55 32.15
CA MET A 1 58.28 75.15 31.54
C MET A 1 58.81 74.13 30.54
N LEU A 2 58.91 74.55 29.26
CA LEU A 2 59.39 73.85 28.05
C LEU A 2 58.57 72.61 27.58
N CYS A 3 57.77 72.70 26.50
CA CYS A 3 58.09 72.72 25.04
C CYS A 3 58.69 71.39 24.54
N ALA A 4 58.34 70.80 23.40
CA ALA A 4 57.39 71.08 22.32
C ALA A 4 57.39 69.84 21.39
N GLY A 5 56.38 69.69 20.52
CA GLY A 5 56.44 68.75 19.40
C GLY A 5 55.11 68.57 18.67
N LEU A 6 54.80 69.50 17.74
CA LEU A 6 53.74 69.34 16.74
C LEU A 6 54.20 68.38 15.64
N THR A 7 53.31 67.53 15.12
CA THR A 7 53.32 67.09 13.71
C THR A 7 51.90 66.79 13.26
N ALA A 8 51.58 67.22 12.05
CA ALA A 8 50.24 67.33 11.48
C ALA A 8 49.93 66.24 10.42
N CYS A 9 48.64 66.17 10.09
CA CYS A 9 48.02 65.75 8.82
C CYS A 9 48.03 64.25 8.42
N ALA A 10 46.84 63.66 8.28
CA ALA A 10 46.18 63.48 6.97
C ALA A 10 44.86 62.70 7.16
N GLY A 11 43.74 63.28 6.71
CA GLY A 11 42.47 62.58 6.58
C GLY A 11 42.53 61.65 5.36
N GLY A 12 42.35 60.35 5.60
CA GLY A 12 42.08 59.37 4.56
C GLY A 12 40.58 59.12 4.46
N GLU A 13 39.96 59.60 3.38
CA GLU A 13 38.62 59.18 2.99
C GLU A 13 38.69 57.71 2.54
N GLY A 14 38.30 56.80 3.45
CA GLY A 14 38.07 55.41 3.11
C GLY A 14 36.82 55.29 2.26
N THR A 15 37.00 55.05 0.95
CA THR A 15 35.92 54.63 0.06
C THR A 15 35.49 53.22 0.47
N THR A 16 34.38 53.13 1.19
CA THR A 16 33.68 51.87 1.43
C THR A 16 33.15 51.36 0.09
N GLY A 17 33.77 50.32 -0.46
CA GLY A 17 33.20 49.59 -1.59
C GLY A 17 31.82 49.02 -1.22
N PRO A 18 30.93 48.79 -2.20
CA PRO A 18 29.60 48.25 -1.93
C PRO A 18 29.74 46.90 -1.22
N GLU A 19 29.02 46.76 -0.11
CA GLU A 19 28.85 45.52 0.63
C GLU A 19 28.32 44.43 -0.33
N PRO A 20 28.91 43.23 -0.35
CA PRO A 20 28.43 42.16 -1.23
C PRO A 20 26.98 41.86 -0.92
N GLU A 21 26.12 41.91 -1.94
CA GLU A 21 24.71 41.57 -1.80
C GLU A 21 24.57 40.18 -1.16
N PRO A 22 23.70 40.02 -0.15
CA PRO A 22 23.46 38.72 0.45
C PRO A 22 22.95 37.77 -0.62
N THR A 23 23.77 36.77 -0.97
CA THR A 23 23.37 35.70 -1.88
C THR A 23 22.15 35.01 -1.27
N LEU A 24 21.01 35.13 -1.94
CA LEU A 24 19.79 34.44 -1.54
C LEU A 24 20.11 32.95 -1.39
N PRO A 25 19.61 32.28 -0.34
CA PRO A 25 19.79 30.85 -0.20
C PRO A 25 19.25 30.15 -1.46
N PRO A 26 19.90 29.06 -1.91
CA PRO A 26 19.44 28.34 -3.09
C PRO A 26 17.98 27.93 -2.93
N GLU A 27 17.18 28.14 -3.98
CA GLU A 27 15.78 27.70 -3.99
C GLU A 27 15.72 26.19 -3.66
N PRO A 28 14.74 25.77 -2.84
CA PRO A 28 14.56 24.36 -2.54
C PRO A 28 14.31 23.57 -3.84
N PRO A 29 14.85 22.35 -3.95
CA PRO A 29 14.71 21.56 -5.17
C PRO A 29 13.23 21.28 -5.47
N THR A 30 12.82 21.56 -6.71
CA THR A 30 11.48 21.26 -7.21
C THR A 30 11.29 19.75 -7.37
N ARG A 31 10.12 19.24 -6.98
CA ARG A 31 9.77 17.83 -7.15
C ARG A 31 9.77 17.44 -8.64
N PRO A 32 10.57 16.44 -9.07
CA PRO A 32 10.52 15.96 -10.45
C PRO A 32 9.20 15.23 -10.72
N VAL A 33 8.72 15.29 -11.97
CA VAL A 33 7.52 14.57 -12.43
C VAL A 33 7.88 13.75 -13.68
N PRO A 34 7.85 12.40 -13.63
CA PRO A 34 7.59 11.57 -12.45
C PRO A 34 8.75 11.59 -11.43
N CYS A 35 8.40 11.56 -10.13
CA CYS A 35 9.35 11.49 -9.03
C CYS A 35 9.77 10.05 -8.76
N ASN A 36 11.04 9.71 -9.01
CA ASN A 36 11.52 8.32 -8.97
C ASN A 36 12.63 8.08 -7.93
N LEU A 37 12.65 8.87 -6.85
CA LEU A 37 13.68 8.85 -5.82
C LEU A 37 13.12 8.31 -4.49
N ALA A 38 13.88 7.48 -3.78
CA ALA A 38 13.56 7.06 -2.41
C ALA A 38 13.95 8.14 -1.38
N GLY A 39 13.44 9.36 -1.57
CA GLY A 39 13.74 10.51 -0.72
C GLY A 39 12.50 11.33 -0.44
N THR A 40 12.60 12.22 0.55
CA THR A 40 11.51 13.11 0.99
C THR A 40 10.97 14.00 -0.14
N ILE A 41 11.75 14.23 -1.20
CA ILE A 41 11.30 14.95 -2.40
C ILE A 41 10.14 14.26 -3.13
N CYS A 42 9.99 12.93 -3.00
CA CYS A 42 8.85 12.18 -3.54
C CYS A 42 7.80 11.85 -2.48
N ALA A 43 7.97 12.34 -1.24
CA ALA A 43 7.01 12.14 -0.18
C ALA A 43 5.95 13.26 -0.18
N GLU A 44 4.70 12.90 0.01
CA GLU A 44 3.60 13.83 0.24
C GLU A 44 2.66 13.27 1.32
N ARG A 45 1.61 14.04 1.65
CA ARG A 45 0.64 13.67 2.68
C ARG A 45 -0.76 13.71 2.08
N VAL A 46 -1.46 12.59 2.12
CA VAL A 46 -2.83 12.46 1.64
C VAL A 46 -3.79 12.75 2.78
N VAL A 47 -4.80 13.58 2.54
CA VAL A 47 -5.88 13.84 3.51
C VAL A 47 -6.73 12.58 3.67
N ILE A 48 -6.83 12.03 4.89
CA ILE A 48 -7.59 10.81 5.19
C ILE A 48 -8.72 11.04 6.20
N GLY A 49 -8.95 12.29 6.59
CA GLY A 49 -9.99 12.71 7.50
C GLY A 49 -9.82 14.19 7.87
N SER A 50 -10.68 14.70 8.75
CA SER A 50 -10.61 16.09 9.19
C SER A 50 -9.29 16.38 9.90
N ASN A 51 -8.39 17.10 9.23
CA ASN A 51 -7.06 17.46 9.72
C ASN A 51 -6.16 16.25 10.08
N VAL A 52 -6.35 15.10 9.43
CA VAL A 52 -5.49 13.92 9.59
C VAL A 52 -4.99 13.43 8.24
N TYR A 53 -3.72 13.03 8.20
CA TYR A 53 -3.01 12.78 6.95
C TYR A 53 -2.26 11.44 6.98
N LEU A 54 -2.16 10.80 5.82
CA LEU A 54 -1.37 9.61 5.59
C LEU A 54 -0.12 9.98 4.78
N PRO A 55 1.10 9.72 5.29
CA PRO A 55 2.30 9.87 4.48
C PRO A 55 2.29 8.86 3.33
N VAL A 56 2.68 9.31 2.15
CA VAL A 56 2.84 8.46 0.97
C VAL A 56 4.10 8.85 0.21
N PHE A 57 4.68 7.90 -0.51
CA PHE A 57 5.59 8.20 -1.61
C PHE A 57 4.82 8.13 -2.92
N SER A 58 5.06 9.03 -3.85
CA SER A 58 4.36 9.03 -5.15
C SER A 58 5.22 9.57 -6.27
N THR A 59 4.91 9.13 -7.49
CA THR A 59 5.56 9.62 -8.72
C THR A 59 4.96 10.94 -9.19
N HIS A 60 3.65 11.11 -9.01
CA HIS A 60 2.90 12.31 -9.38
C HIS A 60 2.18 12.81 -8.12
N GLU A 61 2.06 14.13 -7.99
CA GLU A 61 1.32 14.73 -6.88
C GLU A 61 -0.15 14.34 -6.98
N LEU A 62 -0.68 13.65 -5.96
CA LEU A 62 -2.08 13.23 -5.97
C LEU A 62 -3.02 14.43 -5.72
N ALA A 63 -2.50 15.46 -5.06
CA ALA A 63 -3.21 16.70 -4.76
C ALA A 63 -3.48 17.58 -6.01
N THR A 64 -2.66 17.48 -7.04
CA THR A 64 -2.81 18.26 -8.29
C THR A 64 -3.22 17.38 -9.46
N GLY A 65 -2.82 16.11 -9.46
CA GLY A 65 -3.14 15.16 -10.51
C GLY A 65 -2.22 15.26 -11.72
N ASP A 66 -2.55 14.51 -12.77
CA ASP A 66 -1.84 14.51 -14.05
C ASP A 66 -2.80 14.07 -15.17
N GLU A 67 -2.88 14.85 -16.25
CA GLU A 67 -3.81 14.60 -17.36
C GLU A 67 -3.42 13.42 -18.24
N GLY A 68 -2.13 13.05 -18.28
CA GLY A 68 -1.59 11.95 -19.08
C GLY A 68 -1.62 10.59 -18.37
N VAL A 69 -1.83 10.57 -17.06
CA VAL A 69 -1.90 9.34 -16.27
C VAL A 69 -3.23 8.62 -16.51
N SER A 70 -3.15 7.42 -17.07
CA SER A 70 -4.31 6.55 -17.28
C SER A 70 -4.35 5.33 -16.37
N ARG A 71 -3.29 5.09 -15.58
CA ARG A 71 -3.22 4.00 -14.60
C ARG A 71 -2.72 4.49 -13.24
N GLY A 72 -3.43 4.16 -12.17
CA GLY A 72 -2.93 4.28 -10.81
C GLY A 72 -2.36 2.94 -10.33
N LEU A 73 -1.14 2.93 -9.78
CA LEU A 73 -0.55 1.76 -9.12
C LEU A 73 -0.33 2.06 -7.63
N ILE A 74 -1.16 1.49 -6.77
CA ILE A 74 -1.02 1.62 -5.31
C ILE A 74 -0.25 0.41 -4.77
N VAL A 75 0.86 0.66 -4.07
CA VAL A 75 1.81 -0.37 -3.62
C VAL A 75 1.87 -0.43 -2.10
N VAL A 76 1.25 -1.43 -1.49
CA VAL A 76 1.19 -1.59 -0.03
C VAL A 76 2.39 -2.37 0.50
N HIS A 77 3.08 -1.80 1.49
CA HIS A 77 4.29 -2.38 2.07
C HIS A 77 4.05 -3.62 2.94
N GLY A 78 5.15 -4.34 3.20
CA GLY A 78 5.19 -5.50 4.08
C GLY A 78 5.29 -5.14 5.56
N ASN A 79 5.64 -6.12 6.40
CA ASN A 79 5.68 -5.99 7.86
C ASN A 79 6.69 -4.93 8.36
N ASN A 80 7.74 -4.67 7.58
CA ASN A 80 8.83 -3.77 7.95
C ASN A 80 8.50 -2.28 7.72
N ARG A 81 7.30 -1.96 7.19
CA ARG A 81 6.81 -0.57 7.04
C ARG A 81 7.82 0.34 6.34
N ASN A 82 8.39 -0.15 5.24
CA ASN A 82 9.36 0.55 4.40
C ASN A 82 8.73 0.98 3.07
N PRO A 83 7.82 1.98 3.07
CA PRO A 83 7.07 2.41 1.89
C PRO A 83 7.97 2.91 0.75
N ASP A 84 9.12 3.49 1.07
CA ASP A 84 10.15 3.96 0.13
C ASP A 84 10.72 2.81 -0.72
N THR A 85 11.04 1.68 -0.10
CA THR A 85 11.53 0.47 -0.79
C THR A 85 10.45 -0.11 -1.70
N TYR A 86 9.21 -0.11 -1.22
CA TYR A 86 8.05 -0.60 -1.97
C TYR A 86 7.68 0.33 -3.13
N PHE A 87 7.81 1.64 -2.93
CA PHE A 87 7.66 2.66 -3.96
C PHE A 87 8.65 2.43 -5.11
N LEU A 88 9.95 2.26 -4.80
CA LEU A 88 10.95 1.93 -5.82
C LEU A 88 10.69 0.60 -6.52
N SER A 89 10.11 -0.38 -5.83
CA SER A 89 9.73 -1.65 -6.43
C SER A 89 8.55 -1.50 -7.40
N GLY A 90 7.58 -0.64 -7.08
CA GLY A 90 6.52 -0.24 -7.99
C GLY A 90 7.04 0.50 -9.23
N ILE A 91 7.98 1.45 -9.04
CA ILE A 91 8.67 2.14 -10.14
C ILE A 91 9.41 1.14 -11.04
N ALA A 92 10.12 0.19 -10.44
CA ALA A 92 10.81 -0.85 -11.20
C ALA A 92 9.82 -1.69 -12.03
N ALA A 93 8.67 -2.05 -11.47
CA ALA A 93 7.64 -2.80 -12.17
C ALA A 93 7.07 -2.03 -13.37
N VAL A 94 6.66 -0.76 -13.20
CA VAL A 94 6.12 0.04 -14.32
C VAL A 94 7.16 0.34 -15.38
N THR A 95 8.43 0.48 -14.99
CA THR A 95 9.55 0.67 -15.92
C THR A 95 9.78 -0.60 -16.74
N GLN A 96 9.86 -1.75 -16.09
CA GLN A 96 10.10 -3.02 -16.78
C GLN A 96 8.89 -3.46 -17.60
N GLY A 97 7.67 -3.12 -17.18
CA GLY A 97 6.45 -3.34 -17.96
C GLY A 97 6.27 -2.38 -19.13
N GLY A 98 7.14 -1.38 -19.30
CA GLY A 98 7.06 -0.39 -20.38
C GLY A 98 5.88 0.58 -20.27
N VAL A 99 5.33 0.77 -19.06
CA VAL A 99 4.10 1.56 -18.80
C VAL A 99 4.32 2.74 -17.86
N ALA A 100 5.57 3.04 -17.51
CA ALA A 100 5.94 4.14 -16.61
C ALA A 100 5.36 5.50 -17.03
N GLY A 101 5.35 5.80 -18.34
CA GLY A 101 4.84 7.08 -18.85
C GLY A 101 3.33 7.30 -18.74
N GLN A 102 2.55 6.28 -18.37
CA GLN A 102 1.09 6.35 -18.23
C GLN A 102 0.63 5.98 -16.81
N THR A 103 1.55 5.67 -15.90
CA THR A 103 1.24 5.10 -14.59
C THR A 103 1.75 5.98 -13.46
N ALA A 104 0.84 6.43 -12.60
CA ALA A 104 1.19 7.02 -11.32
C ALA A 104 1.35 5.93 -10.25
N VAL A 105 2.56 5.75 -9.75
CA VAL A 105 2.86 4.88 -8.60
C VAL A 105 2.69 5.67 -7.30
N VAL A 106 2.03 5.06 -6.31
CA VAL A 106 1.94 5.56 -4.92
C VAL A 106 2.16 4.42 -3.92
N ALA A 107 2.92 4.67 -2.84
CA ALA A 107 3.12 3.74 -1.74
C ALA A 107 2.72 4.39 -0.41
N PRO A 108 1.57 4.03 0.19
CA PRO A 108 1.17 4.55 1.49
C PRO A 108 2.05 4.03 2.63
N HIS A 109 2.28 4.86 3.64
CA HIS A 109 2.96 4.48 4.88
C HIS A 109 1.94 4.20 5.99
N PHE A 110 1.63 2.93 6.22
CA PHE A 110 0.81 2.53 7.37
C PHE A 110 1.68 2.40 8.62
N GLN A 111 1.77 3.50 9.36
CA GLN A 111 2.67 3.69 10.49
C GLN A 111 2.21 2.94 11.75
N THR A 112 3.17 2.55 12.59
CA THR A 112 3.00 2.26 14.02
C THR A 112 3.62 3.37 14.86
N ALA A 113 3.46 3.31 16.18
CA ALA A 113 4.11 4.26 17.10
C ALA A 113 5.64 4.29 16.93
N ASP A 114 6.26 3.15 16.59
CA ASP A 114 7.72 3.01 16.41
C ASP A 114 8.26 3.82 15.23
N ASP A 115 7.40 4.21 14.29
CA ASP A 115 7.80 4.93 13.07
C ASP A 115 7.84 6.46 13.30
N GLY A 116 7.49 6.93 14.49
CA GLY A 116 7.53 8.36 14.85
C GLY A 116 6.53 9.23 14.06
N PRO A 117 5.23 8.88 14.02
CA PRO A 117 4.22 9.61 13.26
C PRO A 117 4.12 11.07 13.71
N ALA A 118 3.90 11.98 12.76
CA ALA A 118 3.67 13.39 13.11
C ALA A 118 2.35 13.58 13.89
N PRO A 119 2.15 14.71 14.60
CA PRO A 119 0.98 14.90 15.47
C PRO A 119 -0.39 14.72 14.81
N ASN A 120 -0.47 14.94 13.49
CA ASN A 120 -1.68 14.79 12.67
C ASN A 120 -1.62 13.59 11.72
N GLU A 121 -0.80 12.59 12.03
CA GLU A 121 -0.72 11.32 11.29
C GLU A 121 -1.24 10.17 12.14
N PRO A 122 -2.41 9.61 11.79
CA PRO A 122 -2.89 8.39 12.43
C PRO A 122 -1.88 7.25 12.28
N TYR A 123 -1.72 6.47 13.34
CA TYR A 123 -0.90 5.27 13.36
C TYR A 123 -1.68 4.12 13.99
N TRP A 124 -1.32 2.89 13.65
CA TRP A 124 -2.04 1.69 14.03
C TRP A 124 -1.16 0.77 14.88
N SER A 125 -1.76 -0.25 15.48
CA SER A 125 -0.97 -1.39 15.96
C SER A 125 -0.42 -2.19 14.77
N SER A 126 0.69 -2.90 14.97
CA SER A 126 1.30 -3.76 13.94
C SER A 126 0.33 -4.77 13.30
N PRO A 127 -0.58 -5.45 14.03
CA PRO A 127 -1.64 -6.25 13.39
C PRO A 127 -2.80 -5.39 12.88
N GLY A 128 -3.08 -4.23 13.50
CA GLY A 128 -4.24 -3.41 13.23
C GLY A 128 -4.31 -2.86 11.81
N TRP A 129 -3.21 -2.31 11.29
CA TRP A 129 -3.21 -1.81 9.91
C TRP A 129 -3.39 -2.93 8.87
N LYS A 130 -2.87 -4.12 9.16
CA LYS A 130 -3.03 -5.30 8.29
C LYS A 130 -4.49 -5.74 8.19
N ARG A 131 -5.22 -5.55 9.30
CA ARG A 131 -6.61 -5.98 9.49
C ARG A 131 -7.63 -4.92 9.09
N GLY A 132 -7.25 -3.68 8.77
CA GLY A 132 -8.24 -2.63 8.51
C GLY A 132 -8.81 -1.97 9.77
N ASN A 133 -8.16 -2.15 10.93
CA ASN A 133 -8.65 -1.58 12.19
C ASN A 133 -8.51 -0.05 12.17
N LEU A 134 -9.26 0.61 13.07
CA LEU A 134 -9.05 2.02 13.40
C LEU A 134 -7.64 2.26 13.93
N SER A 135 -7.09 3.44 13.63
CA SER A 135 -5.85 3.94 14.23
C SER A 135 -5.93 3.92 15.76
N LEU A 136 -4.79 3.91 16.45
CA LEU A 136 -4.74 3.90 17.90
C LEU A 136 -5.39 5.16 18.50
N SER A 137 -6.02 5.00 19.67
CA SER A 137 -6.69 6.08 20.40
C SER A 137 -5.72 7.13 20.94
N GLU A 138 -4.46 6.74 21.10
CA GLU A 138 -3.32 7.56 21.51
C GLU A 138 -2.82 8.46 20.37
N GLY A 139 -3.30 8.25 19.14
CA GLY A 139 -3.00 9.07 17.97
C GLY A 139 -4.00 10.20 17.75
N PRO A 140 -3.87 10.92 16.62
CA PRO A 140 -4.78 12.02 16.30
C PRO A 140 -6.21 11.54 16.07
N SER A 141 -7.15 12.43 16.37
CA SER A 141 -8.57 12.29 16.05
C SER A 141 -8.94 13.09 14.80
N PRO A 142 -9.90 12.62 13.98
CA PRO A 142 -10.64 11.38 14.14
C PRO A 142 -9.77 10.14 13.89
N ARG A 143 -10.08 9.03 14.58
CA ARG A 143 -9.44 7.74 14.30
C ARG A 143 -9.87 7.25 12.92
N VAL A 144 -8.93 6.70 12.16
CA VAL A 144 -9.17 6.30 10.76
C VAL A 144 -8.82 4.83 10.58
N SER A 145 -9.68 4.07 9.91
CA SER A 145 -9.34 2.71 9.47
C SER A 145 -8.22 2.77 8.44
N SER A 146 -7.24 1.88 8.51
CA SER A 146 -6.21 1.76 7.46
C SER A 146 -6.81 1.49 6.07
N TYR A 147 -7.95 0.80 5.99
CA TYR A 147 -8.67 0.59 4.74
C TYR A 147 -9.40 1.84 4.27
N ALA A 148 -9.98 2.63 5.20
CA ALA A 148 -10.55 3.93 4.86
C ALA A 148 -9.48 4.93 4.38
N ALA A 149 -8.27 4.87 4.95
CA ALA A 149 -7.14 5.67 4.50
C ALA A 149 -6.70 5.27 3.08
N LEU A 150 -6.73 3.97 2.75
CA LEU A 150 -6.51 3.48 1.38
C LEU A 150 -7.62 3.94 0.42
N ASP A 151 -8.89 3.95 0.85
CA ASP A 151 -10.00 4.49 0.05
C ASP A 151 -9.75 5.95 -0.35
N SER A 152 -9.15 6.77 0.51
CA SER A 152 -8.85 8.18 0.18
C SER A 152 -7.86 8.30 -0.98
N ILE A 153 -6.85 7.43 -1.05
CA ILE A 153 -5.92 7.40 -2.20
C ILE A 153 -6.66 7.00 -3.47
N VAL A 154 -7.49 5.96 -3.40
CA VAL A 154 -8.28 5.50 -4.55
C VAL A 154 -9.21 6.61 -5.05
N ARG A 155 -9.89 7.33 -4.14
CA ARG A 155 -10.76 8.47 -4.52
C ARG A 155 -10.00 9.58 -5.23
N LEU A 156 -8.74 9.84 -4.88
CA LEU A 156 -7.91 10.80 -5.60
C LEU A 156 -7.68 10.37 -7.06
N PHE A 157 -7.43 9.09 -7.32
CA PHE A 157 -7.33 8.58 -8.69
C PHE A 157 -8.67 8.58 -9.45
N LEU A 158 -9.78 8.41 -8.74
CA LEU A 158 -11.12 8.45 -9.35
C LEU A 158 -11.63 9.87 -9.65
N ASP A 159 -11.03 10.91 -9.06
CA ASP A 159 -11.38 12.29 -9.31
C ASP A 159 -10.99 12.71 -10.74
N ALA A 160 -11.99 12.96 -11.59
CA ALA A 160 -11.79 13.33 -12.98
C ALA A 160 -11.16 14.72 -13.16
N GLY A 161 -11.24 15.60 -12.15
CA GLY A 161 -10.54 16.88 -12.15
C GLY A 161 -9.03 16.75 -11.93
N ARG A 162 -8.57 15.61 -11.38
CA ARG A 162 -7.15 15.32 -11.13
C ARG A 162 -6.57 14.37 -12.16
N PHE A 163 -7.28 13.29 -12.46
CA PHE A 163 -6.84 12.24 -13.37
C PHE A 163 -7.93 11.99 -14.42
N PRO A 164 -8.12 12.91 -15.38
CA PRO A 164 -9.17 12.78 -16.40
C PRO A 164 -8.98 11.55 -17.29
N ALA A 165 -7.74 11.13 -17.56
CA ALA A 165 -7.43 9.97 -18.39
C ALA A 165 -7.46 8.61 -17.66
N MET A 166 -7.77 8.57 -16.35
CA MET A 166 -7.77 7.33 -15.57
C MET A 166 -8.69 6.27 -16.18
N ARG A 167 -8.13 5.07 -16.40
CA ARG A 167 -8.80 3.88 -16.95
C ARG A 167 -8.65 2.65 -16.07
N GLU A 168 -7.59 2.59 -15.25
CA GLU A 168 -7.31 1.41 -14.44
C GLU A 168 -6.66 1.80 -13.11
N ILE A 169 -7.16 1.24 -12.01
CA ILE A 169 -6.52 1.32 -10.70
C ILE A 169 -6.08 -0.08 -10.29
N VAL A 170 -4.77 -0.28 -10.24
CA VAL A 170 -4.15 -1.51 -9.75
C VAL A 170 -3.70 -1.27 -8.32
N VAL A 171 -4.21 -2.08 -7.40
CA VAL A 171 -3.78 -2.08 -6.00
C VAL A 171 -3.01 -3.38 -5.78
N THR A 172 -1.77 -3.28 -5.32
CA THR A 172 -0.88 -4.43 -5.10
C THR A 172 -0.27 -4.37 -3.71
N GLY A 173 0.01 -5.54 -3.15
CA GLY A 173 0.64 -5.63 -1.84
C GLY A 173 1.39 -6.95 -1.70
N HIS A 174 2.57 -6.90 -1.08
CA HIS A 174 3.40 -8.08 -0.83
C HIS A 174 3.48 -8.39 0.67
N SER A 175 3.46 -9.67 1.04
CA SER A 175 3.57 -10.11 2.44
C SER A 175 2.44 -9.56 3.30
N ALA A 176 2.72 -8.74 4.32
CA ALA A 176 1.68 -8.04 5.08
C ALA A 176 0.80 -7.11 4.21
N GLY A 177 1.35 -6.51 3.15
CA GLY A 177 0.56 -5.73 2.20
C GLY A 177 -0.40 -6.60 1.38
N GLY A 178 -0.03 -7.85 1.09
CA GLY A 178 -0.95 -8.81 0.47
C GLY A 178 -2.09 -9.19 1.42
N GLN A 179 -1.81 -9.26 2.72
CA GLN A 179 -2.85 -9.51 3.75
C GLN A 179 -3.85 -8.35 3.80
N VAL A 180 -3.38 -7.09 3.79
CA VAL A 180 -4.23 -5.90 3.64
C VAL A 180 -5.09 -6.04 2.40
N LEU A 181 -4.46 -6.33 1.27
CA LEU A 181 -5.09 -6.22 -0.02
C LEU A 181 -6.24 -7.20 -0.22
N HIS A 182 -6.06 -8.48 0.15
CA HIS A 182 -7.12 -9.48 -0.05
C HIS A 182 -8.40 -9.14 0.74
N ARG A 183 -8.23 -8.54 1.92
CA ARG A 183 -9.33 -8.12 2.81
C ARG A 183 -9.92 -6.79 2.40
N TYR A 184 -9.09 -5.87 1.93
CA TYR A 184 -9.52 -4.63 1.33
C TYR A 184 -10.36 -4.89 0.07
N ALA A 185 -9.91 -5.79 -0.81
CA ALA A 185 -10.66 -6.25 -1.96
C ALA A 185 -11.99 -6.93 -1.58
N ALA A 186 -12.15 -7.42 -0.35
CA ALA A 186 -13.43 -7.98 0.10
C ALA A 186 -14.39 -6.94 0.70
N THR A 187 -13.84 -5.84 1.25
CA THR A 187 -14.59 -4.94 2.13
C THR A 187 -14.67 -3.49 1.66
N SER A 188 -13.83 -3.10 0.68
CA SER A 188 -13.86 -1.73 0.16
C SER A 188 -15.12 -1.48 -0.65
N ARG A 189 -15.71 -0.31 -0.43
CA ARG A 189 -16.88 0.22 -1.15
C ARG A 189 -16.50 1.19 -2.27
N VAL A 190 -15.21 1.55 -2.40
CA VAL A 190 -14.78 2.64 -3.28
C VAL A 190 -14.91 2.27 -4.76
N GLU A 191 -14.65 1.00 -5.12
CA GLU A 191 -14.80 0.48 -6.49
C GLU A 191 -16.26 0.56 -6.96
N GLU A 192 -17.23 0.32 -6.07
CA GLU A 192 -18.66 0.40 -6.42
C GLU A 192 -19.12 1.82 -6.77
N GLY A 193 -18.36 2.83 -6.33
CA GLY A 193 -18.59 4.24 -6.66
C GLY A 193 -17.66 4.76 -7.76
N ALA A 194 -16.90 3.89 -8.42
CA ALA A 194 -16.04 4.30 -9.52
C ALA A 194 -16.87 4.76 -10.72
N ARG A 195 -16.34 5.76 -11.44
CA ARG A 195 -16.95 6.23 -12.69
C ARG A 195 -16.84 5.15 -13.78
N ASP A 196 -17.77 5.17 -14.72
CA ASP A 196 -17.79 4.25 -15.85
C ASP A 196 -16.45 4.22 -16.60
N GLY A 197 -15.99 3.02 -16.97
CA GLY A 197 -14.77 2.83 -17.75
C GLY A 197 -13.47 2.81 -16.94
N VAL A 198 -13.51 2.94 -15.60
CA VAL A 198 -12.35 2.70 -14.73
C VAL A 198 -12.41 1.28 -14.16
N SER A 199 -11.47 0.42 -14.57
CA SER A 199 -11.36 -0.94 -14.06
C SER A 199 -10.48 -1.01 -12.80
N PHE A 200 -10.71 -2.02 -11.98
CA PHE A 200 -9.91 -2.32 -10.79
C PHE A 200 -9.25 -3.67 -10.91
N ARG A 201 -8.03 -3.77 -10.38
CA ARG A 201 -7.34 -5.05 -10.20
C ARG A 201 -6.61 -5.09 -8.87
N TYR A 202 -6.74 -6.21 -8.16
CA TYR A 202 -6.08 -6.46 -6.89
C TYR A 202 -5.01 -7.55 -7.05
N VAL A 203 -3.73 -7.20 -6.94
CA VAL A 203 -2.61 -8.15 -7.04
C VAL A 203 -2.06 -8.51 -5.67
N VAL A 204 -2.48 -9.66 -5.16
CA VAL A 204 -2.19 -10.16 -3.81
C VAL A 204 -0.94 -11.03 -3.87
N ALA A 205 0.21 -10.49 -3.44
CA ALA A 205 1.50 -11.17 -3.56
C ALA A 205 2.00 -11.78 -2.24
N ASN A 206 2.22 -13.10 -2.22
CA ASN A 206 2.81 -13.83 -1.09
C ASN A 206 2.32 -13.41 0.31
N PRO A 207 1.00 -13.23 0.57
CA PRO A 207 0.56 -12.95 1.92
C PRO A 207 0.76 -14.15 2.84
N SER A 208 0.93 -13.88 4.12
CA SER A 208 0.99 -14.96 5.10
C SER A 208 -0.38 -15.62 5.30
N THR A 209 -1.48 -14.91 5.07
CA THR A 209 -2.83 -15.40 5.36
C THR A 209 -3.81 -14.77 4.38
N TYR A 210 -4.87 -15.51 4.07
CA TYR A 210 -5.98 -15.08 3.22
C TYR A 210 -7.27 -15.02 4.03
N LEU A 211 -8.24 -14.28 3.47
CA LEU A 211 -9.61 -14.22 3.98
C LEU A 211 -10.42 -15.32 3.30
N TYR A 212 -11.04 -16.18 4.08
CA TYR A 212 -11.97 -17.18 3.58
C TYR A 212 -13.39 -16.64 3.69
N LEU A 213 -14.19 -16.87 2.65
CA LEU A 213 -15.55 -16.37 2.55
C LEU A 213 -16.58 -17.23 3.33
N GLY A 214 -16.13 -18.35 3.89
CA GLY A 214 -16.91 -19.27 4.70
C GLY A 214 -16.05 -20.02 5.73
N PRO A 215 -16.69 -20.76 6.65
CA PRO A 215 -16.01 -21.54 7.67
C PRO A 215 -15.27 -22.78 7.13
N GLU A 216 -15.43 -23.13 5.86
CA GLU A 216 -14.83 -24.33 5.29
C GLU A 216 -13.30 -24.17 5.14
N ARG A 217 -12.55 -25.23 5.47
CA ARG A 217 -11.11 -25.34 5.22
C ARG A 217 -10.81 -26.65 4.52
N GLU A 218 -9.71 -26.70 3.79
CA GLU A 218 -9.27 -27.90 3.09
C GLU A 218 -8.92 -28.98 4.12
N ASN A 219 -9.59 -30.13 4.02
CA ASN A 219 -9.28 -31.31 4.82
C ASN A 219 -8.22 -32.19 4.12
N PRO A 220 -7.66 -33.22 4.78
CA PRO A 220 -6.63 -34.07 4.17
C PRO A 220 -7.04 -34.81 2.89
N ALA A 221 -8.34 -34.93 2.60
CA ALA A 221 -8.86 -35.50 1.36
C ALA A 221 -8.99 -34.46 0.22
N GLY A 222 -8.62 -33.20 0.46
CA GLY A 222 -8.73 -32.10 -0.50
C GLY A 222 -10.14 -31.49 -0.60
N ASN A 223 -11.06 -31.88 0.28
CA ASN A 223 -12.43 -31.33 0.30
C ASN A 223 -12.51 -30.15 1.27
N PHE A 224 -13.38 -29.19 0.96
CA PHE A 224 -13.66 -28.05 1.84
C PHE A 224 -14.84 -28.37 2.75
N THR A 225 -14.57 -28.47 4.04
CA THR A 225 -15.56 -28.77 5.08
C THR A 225 -15.31 -27.91 6.31
N VAL A 226 -16.33 -27.64 7.11
CA VAL A 226 -16.16 -27.00 8.42
C VAL A 226 -15.29 -27.90 9.32
N PRO A 227 -14.13 -27.43 9.80
CA PRO A 227 -13.28 -28.22 10.67
C PRO A 227 -14.00 -28.60 11.97
N GLY A 228 -14.11 -29.90 12.24
CA GLY A 228 -14.71 -30.41 13.49
C GLY A 228 -13.70 -30.50 14.62
N GLY A 229 -14.09 -30.13 15.85
CA GLY A 229 -13.35 -30.45 17.09
C GLY A 229 -11.95 -29.83 17.19
N VAL A 230 -11.66 -28.79 16.43
CA VAL A 230 -10.36 -28.12 16.46
C VAL A 230 -10.36 -27.17 17.66
N GLY A 231 -9.36 -27.24 18.55
CA GLY A 231 -9.12 -26.24 19.60
C GLY A 231 -8.66 -24.89 19.05
N CYS A 232 -9.33 -24.43 18.00
CA CYS A 232 -8.96 -23.39 17.05
C CYS A 232 -10.19 -22.53 16.77
N ASN A 233 -10.89 -22.14 17.84
CA ASN A 233 -12.23 -21.58 17.73
C ASN A 233 -12.26 -20.23 17.00
N ASP A 234 -11.13 -19.53 16.94
CA ASP A 234 -10.93 -18.22 16.30
C ASP A 234 -10.56 -18.31 14.81
N TYR A 235 -10.48 -19.51 14.23
CA TYR A 235 -10.03 -19.69 12.84
C TYR A 235 -10.93 -19.05 11.78
N ASN A 236 -12.17 -18.71 12.14
CA ASN A 236 -13.13 -18.04 11.29
C ASN A 236 -13.40 -16.59 11.71
N GLU A 237 -12.78 -16.12 12.80
CA GLU A 237 -12.78 -14.71 13.17
C GLU A 237 -11.96 -13.87 12.18
N TRP A 238 -12.19 -12.56 12.20
CA TRP A 238 -11.40 -11.59 11.46
C TRP A 238 -9.98 -11.59 12.01
N HIS A 239 -9.06 -12.28 11.35
CA HIS A 239 -8.53 -11.89 10.05
C HIS A 239 -8.65 -13.03 9.03
N TYR A 240 -9.12 -14.21 9.42
CA TYR A 240 -9.10 -15.44 8.62
C TYR A 240 -10.44 -15.74 7.96
N GLY A 241 -11.53 -15.33 8.60
CA GLY A 241 -12.90 -15.48 8.10
C GLY A 241 -13.73 -14.23 8.33
N LEU A 242 -15.05 -14.43 8.40
CA LEU A 242 -16.03 -13.34 8.47
C LEU A 242 -16.67 -13.18 9.86
N GLU A 243 -16.22 -13.87 10.89
CA GLU A 243 -16.72 -13.64 12.26
C GLU A 243 -15.94 -12.51 12.95
N ASP A 244 -16.50 -11.92 14.02
CA ASP A 244 -15.89 -10.84 14.83
C ASP A 244 -15.15 -9.76 14.00
N ARG A 245 -15.86 -9.19 13.02
CA ARG A 245 -15.30 -8.23 12.08
C ARG A 245 -15.02 -6.89 12.78
N ASN A 246 -14.04 -6.14 12.29
CA ASN A 246 -13.83 -4.77 12.77
C ASN A 246 -14.85 -3.79 12.18
N SER A 247 -14.89 -2.58 12.71
CA SER A 247 -15.86 -1.54 12.31
C SER A 247 -15.84 -1.18 10.81
N TYR A 248 -14.71 -1.32 10.11
CA TYR A 248 -14.67 -1.07 8.66
C TYR A 248 -15.40 -2.17 7.88
N ALA A 249 -15.14 -3.43 8.25
CA ALA A 249 -15.71 -4.61 7.63
C ALA A 249 -17.16 -4.86 8.07
N GLU A 250 -17.54 -4.55 9.31
CA GLU A 250 -18.92 -4.64 9.81
C GLU A 250 -19.88 -3.67 9.15
N ALA A 251 -19.38 -2.60 8.52
CA ALA A 251 -20.20 -1.70 7.71
C ALA A 251 -20.71 -2.34 6.41
N LEU A 252 -20.41 -3.63 6.16
CA LEU A 252 -21.02 -4.46 5.14
C LEU A 252 -21.55 -5.75 5.76
N GLU A 253 -22.70 -6.21 5.23
CA GLU A 253 -23.20 -7.55 5.51
C GLU A 253 -22.24 -8.61 4.96
N ALA A 254 -22.17 -9.77 5.63
CA ALA A 254 -21.26 -10.83 5.25
C ALA A 254 -21.50 -11.33 3.81
N ASP A 255 -22.76 -11.41 3.36
CA ASP A 255 -23.09 -11.81 1.99
C ASP A 255 -22.65 -10.79 0.95
N THR A 256 -22.66 -9.49 1.30
CA THR A 256 -22.10 -8.44 0.45
C THR A 256 -20.59 -8.60 0.31
N ILE A 257 -19.87 -8.89 1.41
CA ILE A 257 -18.42 -9.16 1.38
C ILE A 257 -18.11 -10.36 0.48
N ARG A 258 -18.88 -11.45 0.61
CA ARG A 258 -18.76 -12.64 -0.25
C ARG A 258 -18.95 -12.29 -1.73
N ALA A 259 -20.03 -11.60 -2.05
CA ALA A 259 -20.33 -11.21 -3.43
C ALA A 259 -19.29 -10.25 -4.02
N LEU A 260 -18.73 -9.33 -3.21
CA LEU A 260 -17.68 -8.40 -3.62
C LEU A 260 -16.39 -9.15 -3.97
N LEU A 261 -15.85 -9.91 -3.01
CA LEU A 261 -14.58 -10.59 -3.24
C LEU A 261 -14.69 -11.62 -4.37
N ALA A 262 -15.80 -12.38 -4.42
CA ALA A 262 -15.98 -13.40 -5.44
C ALA A 262 -15.94 -12.82 -6.87
N ARG A 263 -16.52 -11.63 -7.13
CA ARG A 263 -16.59 -11.07 -8.49
C ARG A 263 -15.38 -10.24 -8.93
N ARG A 264 -14.58 -9.73 -7.99
CA ARG A 264 -13.49 -8.78 -8.27
C ARG A 264 -12.33 -9.45 -9.02
N ASP A 265 -11.61 -8.69 -9.85
CA ASP A 265 -10.36 -9.13 -10.50
C ASP A 265 -9.24 -9.21 -9.45
N VAL A 266 -9.03 -10.42 -8.91
CA VAL A 266 -8.04 -10.70 -7.87
C VAL A 266 -6.97 -11.64 -8.42
N ARG A 267 -5.74 -11.15 -8.53
CA ARG A 267 -4.57 -11.97 -8.90
C ARG A 267 -3.91 -12.50 -7.64
N ILE A 268 -3.94 -13.81 -7.46
CA ILE A 268 -3.22 -14.50 -6.39
C ILE A 268 -1.82 -14.81 -6.92
N LEU A 269 -0.91 -13.87 -6.70
CA LEU A 269 0.47 -13.92 -7.18
C LEU A 269 1.37 -14.60 -6.15
N VAL A 270 1.76 -15.84 -6.40
CA VAL A 270 2.56 -16.64 -5.46
C VAL A 270 3.89 -17.07 -6.07
N GLY A 271 4.96 -16.95 -5.30
CA GLY A 271 6.28 -17.46 -5.65
C GLY A 271 6.41 -18.92 -5.23
N ASP A 272 6.85 -19.79 -6.14
CA ASP A 272 6.99 -21.23 -5.85
C ASP A 272 8.16 -21.56 -4.90
N ALA A 273 9.10 -20.63 -4.74
CA ALA A 273 10.20 -20.72 -3.79
C ALA A 273 9.89 -20.05 -2.43
N ASP A 274 8.69 -19.47 -2.24
CA ASP A 274 8.25 -18.91 -0.95
C ASP A 274 7.71 -20.01 -0.02
N THR A 275 8.59 -20.95 0.30
CA THR A 275 8.31 -22.15 1.09
C THR A 275 8.84 -22.09 2.52
N LEU A 276 9.57 -21.03 2.86
CA LEU A 276 10.17 -20.82 4.18
C LEU A 276 9.17 -20.20 5.18
N SER A 277 9.40 -20.45 6.48
CA SER A 277 8.50 -20.01 7.57
C SER A 277 8.90 -18.68 8.22
N ALA A 278 9.97 -18.02 7.76
CA ALA A 278 10.40 -16.73 8.32
C ALA A 278 9.27 -15.69 8.20
N SER A 279 8.89 -15.08 9.32
CA SER A 279 7.76 -14.12 9.42
C SER A 279 6.42 -14.67 8.90
N LEU A 280 6.22 -15.99 8.96
CA LEU A 280 4.95 -16.64 8.66
C LEU A 280 4.06 -16.61 9.91
N ASP A 281 2.79 -16.33 9.72
CA ASP A 281 1.75 -16.55 10.73
C ASP A 281 1.58 -18.07 10.95
N VAL A 282 1.95 -18.52 12.13
CA VAL A 282 1.89 -19.92 12.58
C VAL A 282 0.77 -20.16 13.59
N SER A 283 -0.16 -19.21 13.74
CA SER A 283 -1.37 -19.43 14.53
C SER A 283 -2.21 -20.57 13.95
N CYS A 284 -3.09 -21.13 14.78
CA CYS A 284 -3.89 -22.27 14.36
C CYS A 284 -4.76 -21.94 13.12
N GLY A 285 -5.47 -20.80 13.12
CA GLY A 285 -6.29 -20.37 11.99
C GLY A 285 -5.50 -20.18 10.70
N ALA A 286 -4.26 -19.70 10.78
CA ALA A 286 -3.37 -19.57 9.64
C ALA A 286 -2.87 -20.92 9.12
N ASN A 287 -2.56 -21.88 10.01
CA ASN A 287 -2.08 -23.21 9.62
C ASN A 287 -3.15 -24.05 8.91
N LEU A 288 -4.44 -23.80 9.19
CA LEU A 288 -5.55 -24.40 8.44
C LEU A 288 -5.60 -23.97 6.97
N GLN A 289 -4.86 -22.94 6.57
CA GLN A 289 -4.78 -22.49 5.18
C GLN A 289 -3.64 -23.17 4.41
N GLY A 290 -2.70 -23.83 5.09
CA GLY A 290 -1.53 -24.47 4.47
C GLY A 290 -0.21 -24.21 5.20
N VAL A 291 0.82 -24.99 4.85
CA VAL A 291 2.11 -25.04 5.55
C VAL A 291 3.04 -23.85 5.27
N ASN A 292 2.88 -23.17 4.14
CA ASN A 292 3.68 -22.02 3.73
C ASN A 292 2.88 -21.11 2.77
N ARG A 293 3.44 -19.96 2.40
CA ARG A 293 2.72 -18.93 1.62
C ARG A 293 2.32 -19.43 0.23
N TYR A 294 3.21 -20.18 -0.41
CA TYR A 294 2.93 -20.81 -1.70
C TYR A 294 1.71 -21.74 -1.61
N VAL A 295 1.71 -22.69 -0.67
CA VAL A 295 0.57 -23.61 -0.48
C VAL A 295 -0.70 -22.84 -0.14
N ARG A 296 -0.62 -21.84 0.76
CA ARG A 296 -1.78 -21.05 1.21
C ARG A 296 -2.50 -20.35 0.05
N GLY A 297 -1.76 -19.74 -0.88
CA GLY A 297 -2.39 -19.07 -2.02
C GLY A 297 -3.08 -20.03 -2.97
N ARG A 298 -2.45 -21.18 -3.23
CA ARG A 298 -3.05 -22.21 -4.08
C ARG A 298 -4.26 -22.88 -3.43
N THR A 299 -4.23 -23.08 -2.10
CA THR A 299 -5.39 -23.58 -1.35
C THR A 299 -6.55 -22.59 -1.38
N LEU A 300 -6.29 -21.28 -1.28
CA LEU A 300 -7.34 -20.27 -1.47
C LEU A 300 -7.98 -20.37 -2.85
N VAL A 301 -7.19 -20.49 -3.92
CA VAL A 301 -7.77 -20.59 -5.28
C VAL A 301 -8.62 -21.86 -5.40
N ARG A 302 -8.16 -23.01 -4.88
CA ARG A 302 -9.00 -24.22 -4.81
C ARG A 302 -10.29 -24.03 -4.00
N PHE A 303 -10.23 -23.27 -2.90
CA PHE A 303 -11.42 -22.93 -2.11
C PHE A 303 -12.42 -22.13 -2.94
N MET A 304 -11.94 -21.13 -3.67
CA MET A 304 -12.79 -20.31 -4.53
C MET A 304 -13.40 -21.16 -5.65
N GLU A 305 -12.63 -22.01 -6.33
CA GLU A 305 -13.13 -22.88 -7.40
C GLU A 305 -14.20 -23.87 -6.90
N ALA A 306 -14.01 -24.40 -5.69
CA ALA A 306 -14.92 -25.39 -5.12
C ALA A 306 -16.26 -24.78 -4.66
N LEU A 307 -16.26 -23.57 -4.10
CA LEU A 307 -17.43 -23.00 -3.39
C LEU A 307 -18.01 -21.74 -4.03
N TYR A 308 -17.29 -21.09 -4.95
CA TYR A 308 -17.68 -19.83 -5.58
C TYR A 308 -17.50 -19.91 -7.11
N PRO A 309 -18.29 -20.74 -7.82
CA PRO A 309 -18.16 -20.91 -9.26
C PRO A 309 -18.31 -19.57 -9.99
N GLY A 310 -17.39 -19.30 -10.93
CA GLY A 310 -17.34 -18.04 -11.67
C GLY A 310 -16.65 -16.89 -10.94
N HIS A 311 -15.86 -17.18 -9.90
CA HIS A 311 -15.07 -16.16 -9.23
C HIS A 311 -14.04 -15.47 -10.15
N GLY A 312 -13.69 -14.22 -9.83
CA GLY A 312 -12.68 -13.44 -10.53
C GLY A 312 -11.23 -13.69 -10.09
N HIS A 313 -10.98 -14.66 -9.21
CA HIS A 313 -9.62 -14.98 -8.77
C HIS A 313 -8.83 -15.71 -9.86
N VAL A 314 -7.58 -15.31 -10.07
CA VAL A 314 -6.66 -15.96 -11.02
C VAL A 314 -5.37 -16.32 -10.29
N GLU A 315 -5.01 -17.61 -10.29
CA GLU A 315 -3.71 -18.10 -9.80
C GLU A 315 -2.61 -17.62 -10.76
N THR A 316 -1.55 -17.02 -10.22
CA THR A 316 -0.38 -16.59 -10.99
C THR A 316 0.88 -17.00 -10.25
N ILE A 317 1.69 -17.89 -10.85
CA ILE A 317 2.88 -18.44 -10.21
C ILE A 317 4.15 -17.78 -10.74
N ALA A 318 4.90 -17.12 -9.87
CA ALA A 318 6.23 -16.59 -10.16
C ALA A 318 7.29 -17.68 -9.93
N GLN A 319 7.77 -18.27 -11.03
CA GLN A 319 8.73 -19.38 -11.02
C GLN A 319 10.09 -18.95 -10.46
N GLY A 320 10.63 -19.73 -9.52
CA GLY A 320 11.92 -19.51 -8.86
C GLY A 320 11.97 -18.31 -7.91
N ILE A 321 10.84 -17.65 -7.65
CA ILE A 321 10.80 -16.44 -6.80
C ILE A 321 10.33 -16.79 -5.40
N GLY A 322 11.08 -16.32 -4.39
CA GLY A 322 10.74 -16.45 -2.97
C GLY A 322 10.02 -15.21 -2.40
N HIS A 323 10.27 -14.92 -1.12
CA HIS A 323 9.61 -13.83 -0.39
C HIS A 323 10.19 -12.43 -0.69
N SER A 324 10.19 -12.00 -1.96
CA SER A 324 10.80 -10.75 -2.44
C SER A 324 9.80 -9.87 -3.19
N ASN A 325 9.43 -8.71 -2.63
CA ASN A 325 8.47 -7.79 -3.25
C ASN A 325 8.88 -7.40 -4.69
N ARG A 326 10.13 -6.93 -4.86
CA ARG A 326 10.64 -6.46 -6.15
C ARG A 326 10.62 -7.59 -7.17
N SER A 327 11.19 -8.75 -6.83
CA SER A 327 11.27 -9.87 -7.76
C SER A 327 9.91 -10.42 -8.15
N MET A 328 8.94 -10.42 -7.22
CA MET A 328 7.56 -10.80 -7.54
C MET A 328 6.97 -9.89 -8.60
N TRP A 329 7.06 -8.57 -8.45
CA TRP A 329 6.46 -7.60 -9.38
C TRP A 329 7.24 -7.39 -10.68
N THR A 330 8.56 -7.62 -10.68
CA THR A 330 9.41 -7.52 -11.88
C THR A 330 9.54 -8.85 -12.63
N SER A 331 8.97 -9.95 -12.13
CA SER A 331 8.94 -11.22 -12.87
C SER A 331 7.95 -11.16 -14.04
N PRO A 332 8.07 -12.02 -15.08
CA PRO A 332 7.07 -12.10 -16.15
C PRO A 332 5.64 -12.31 -15.62
N ALA A 333 5.49 -13.22 -14.65
CA ALA A 333 4.22 -13.47 -13.97
C ALA A 333 3.69 -12.24 -13.21
N GLY A 334 4.58 -11.46 -12.58
CA GLY A 334 4.23 -10.22 -11.90
C GLY A 334 3.78 -9.12 -12.84
N LEU A 335 4.49 -8.91 -13.95
CA LEU A 335 4.12 -7.93 -14.98
C LEU A 335 2.78 -8.29 -15.64
N GLN A 336 2.55 -9.58 -15.89
CA GLN A 336 1.27 -10.07 -16.38
C GLN A 336 0.15 -9.83 -15.37
N ALA A 337 0.38 -10.13 -14.08
CA ALA A 337 -0.59 -9.87 -13.04
C ALA A 337 -0.91 -8.37 -12.90
N LEU A 338 0.11 -7.51 -12.89
CA LEU A 338 -0.04 -6.07 -12.69
C LEU A 338 -0.65 -5.35 -13.90
N PHE A 339 -0.23 -5.70 -15.12
CA PHE A 339 -0.51 -4.88 -16.31
C PHE A 339 -1.18 -5.65 -17.46
N GLY A 340 -1.28 -6.97 -17.37
CA GLY A 340 -1.83 -7.82 -18.45
C GLY A 340 -0.87 -8.04 -19.63
N ASN A 341 0.40 -7.65 -19.47
CA ASN A 341 1.45 -7.76 -20.50
C ASN A 341 2.27 -9.05 -20.35
#